data_AF-A0A8W7P3R9-F1
#
_entry.id   AF-A0A8W7P3R9-F1
#
_cell.length_a   1.000
_cell.length_b   1.000
_cell.length_c   1.000
_cell.angle_alpha   90.00
_cell.angle_beta   90.00
_cell.angle_gamma   90.00
#
_symmetry.space_group_name_H-M   'P 1'
#
loop_
_entity.id
_entity.type
_entity.pdbx_description
1 polymer ?
#
loop_
_entity_poly.entity_id
_entity_poly.type
_entity_poly.pdbx_seq_one_letter_code
_entity_poly.pdbx_strand_id
1 'polypeptide(L)'
;MEIAPASVRTISEKDFFNFLLKVNQKITLLEALVRKITDKVVYLEAQAQMLQSRLNSRTAPKQPMISDVDFKQIDCLQSLESFNEKLLDKEYQDKMYQWLNAQITEVKSENRMTEAIDVLFTKRFMTKCSWTGIGRGSEKIAMMRMVNISKLFRRVGTTANIIVNQRMVMLFFMKKPRNAVRRSEMKHLRRSTSHNVPSHKPFIIALADLCRGDGAALINLSRGFSDEATAHEDT
;
A
#
# COMPACT_ATOMS: atom_id res chain seq x y z
N MET A 1 -76.62 -42.54 -10.59
CA MET A 1 -75.42 -41.90 -10.01
C MET A 1 -75.08 -40.74 -10.92
N GLU A 2 -75.56 -39.55 -10.58
CA GLU A 2 -75.48 -38.36 -11.43
C GLU A 2 -74.35 -37.47 -10.90
N ILE A 3 -73.30 -37.28 -11.71
CA ILE A 3 -72.13 -36.49 -11.32
C ILE A 3 -72.43 -35.03 -11.66
N ALA A 4 -72.58 -34.19 -10.64
CA ALA A 4 -72.79 -32.76 -10.82
C ALA A 4 -71.57 -32.10 -11.50
N PRO A 5 -71.77 -31.19 -12.48
CA PRO A 5 -70.66 -30.54 -13.18
C PRO A 5 -69.92 -29.58 -12.24
N ALA A 6 -68.59 -29.63 -12.27
CA ALA A 6 -67.73 -28.75 -11.49
C ALA A 6 -67.96 -27.28 -11.86
N SER A 7 -68.22 -26.42 -10.86
CA SER A 7 -68.44 -25.00 -11.06
C SER A 7 -67.17 -24.34 -11.63
N VAL A 8 -67.23 -23.88 -12.87
CA VAL A 8 -66.16 -23.09 -13.49
C VAL A 8 -66.11 -21.73 -12.81
N ARG A 9 -65.01 -21.42 -12.12
CA ARG A 9 -64.79 -20.10 -11.50
C ARG A 9 -64.57 -19.07 -12.62
N THR A 10 -65.56 -18.21 -12.85
CA THR A 10 -65.46 -17.11 -13.81
C THR A 10 -64.64 -15.96 -13.22
N ILE A 11 -63.48 -15.67 -13.81
CA ILE A 11 -62.65 -14.51 -13.43
C ILE A 11 -63.28 -13.26 -14.04
N SER A 12 -63.42 -12.19 -13.25
CA SER A 12 -63.89 -10.90 -13.76
C SER A 12 -62.87 -10.33 -14.76
N GLU A 13 -63.35 -9.78 -15.88
CA GLU A 13 -62.49 -9.12 -16.88
C GLU A 13 -61.57 -8.07 -16.24
N LYS A 14 -62.07 -7.33 -15.25
CA LYS A 14 -61.31 -6.33 -14.51
C LYS A 14 -60.09 -6.91 -13.79
N ASP A 15 -60.24 -8.09 -13.18
CA ASP A 15 -59.16 -8.77 -12.48
C ASP A 15 -58.11 -9.32 -13.45
N PHE A 16 -58.56 -9.79 -14.63
CA PHE A 16 -57.68 -10.20 -15.70
C PHE A 16 -56.87 -9.01 -16.26
N PHE A 17 -57.50 -7.87 -16.52
CA PHE A 17 -56.79 -6.65 -16.96
C PHE A 17 -55.80 -6.14 -15.91
N ASN A 18 -56.19 -6.14 -14.63
CA ASN A 18 -55.29 -5.75 -13.54
C ASN A 18 -54.09 -6.69 -13.42
N PHE A 19 -54.29 -7.99 -13.66
CA PHE A 19 -53.20 -8.96 -13.72
C PHE A 19 -52.25 -8.68 -14.89
N LEU A 20 -52.78 -8.49 -16.10
CA LEU A 20 -51.98 -8.14 -17.29
C LEU A 20 -51.17 -6.86 -17.09
N LEU A 21 -51.78 -5.83 -16.48
CA LEU A 21 -51.10 -4.57 -16.19
C LEU A 21 -49.92 -4.77 -15.22
N LYS A 22 -50.11 -5.55 -14.15
CA LYS A 22 -49.04 -5.89 -13.20
C LYS A 22 -47.92 -6.70 -13.85
N VAL A 23 -48.25 -7.64 -14.73
CA VAL A 23 -47.27 -8.42 -15.49
C VAL A 23 -46.45 -7.50 -16.40
N ASN A 24 -47.10 -6.61 -17.15
CA ASN A 24 -46.44 -5.68 -18.05
C ASN A 24 -45.48 -4.75 -17.30
N GLN A 25 -45.89 -4.20 -16.15
CA GLN A 25 -45.03 -3.37 -15.30
C GLN A 25 -43.77 -4.11 -14.83
N LYS A 26 -43.91 -5.39 -14.45
CA LYS A 26 -42.76 -6.22 -14.05
C LYS A 26 -41.83 -6.50 -15.23
N ILE A 27 -42.36 -6.73 -16.42
CA ILE A 27 -41.57 -6.92 -17.65
C ILE A 27 -40.74 -5.66 -17.94
N THR A 28 -41.34 -4.47 -17.90
CA THR A 28 -40.62 -3.20 -18.11
C THR A 28 -39.49 -3.00 -17.11
N LEU A 29 -39.70 -3.36 -15.83
CA LEU A 29 -38.66 -3.27 -14.81
C LEU A 29 -37.51 -4.26 -15.09
N LEU A 30 -37.83 -5.49 -15.46
CA LEU A 30 -36.83 -6.50 -15.81
C LEU A 30 -35.99 -6.07 -17.01
N GLU A 31 -36.61 -5.53 -18.06
CA GLU A 31 -35.89 -5.00 -19.23
C GLU A 31 -34.91 -3.88 -18.84
N ALA A 32 -35.32 -3.00 -17.92
CA ALA A 32 -34.45 -1.94 -17.43
C ALA A 32 -33.26 -2.46 -16.62
N LEU A 33 -33.45 -3.52 -15.83
CA LEU A 33 -32.37 -4.16 -15.09
C LEU A 33 -31.41 -4.91 -16.02
N VAL A 34 -31.94 -5.64 -17.01
CA VAL A 34 -31.13 -6.33 -18.02
C VAL A 34 -30.25 -5.32 -18.76
N ARG A 35 -30.82 -4.17 -19.18
CA ARG A 35 -30.05 -3.12 -19.85
C ARG A 35 -28.89 -2.61 -18.98
N LYS A 36 -29.13 -2.33 -17.70
CA LYS A 36 -28.07 -1.91 -16.76
C LYS A 36 -26.98 -2.97 -16.59
N ILE A 37 -27.35 -4.25 -16.56
CA ILE A 37 -26.39 -5.35 -16.50
C ILE A 37 -25.58 -5.41 -17.79
N THR A 38 -26.23 -5.33 -18.96
CA THR A 38 -25.56 -5.29 -20.25
C THR A 38 -24.55 -4.15 -20.34
N ASP A 39 -24.94 -2.93 -19.95
CA ASP A 39 -24.02 -1.78 -19.93
C ASP A 39 -22.82 -2.03 -19.02
N LYS A 40 -23.05 -2.69 -17.87
CA LYS A 40 -21.98 -3.02 -16.93
C LYS A 40 -21.05 -4.11 -17.48
N VAL A 41 -21.59 -5.09 -18.20
CA VAL A 41 -20.81 -6.13 -18.89
C VAL A 41 -19.94 -5.50 -19.95
N VAL A 42 -20.49 -4.63 -20.82
CA VAL A 42 -19.71 -3.91 -21.84
C VAL A 42 -18.59 -3.08 -21.22
N TYR A 43 -18.86 -2.40 -20.11
CA TYR A 43 -17.84 -1.64 -19.38
C TYR A 43 -16.73 -2.53 -18.82
N LEU A 44 -17.09 -3.67 -18.23
CA LEU A 44 -16.12 -4.63 -17.70
C LEU A 44 -15.31 -5.30 -18.81
N GLU A 45 -15.92 -5.58 -19.96
CA GLU A 45 -15.24 -6.08 -21.16
C GLU A 45 -14.21 -5.07 -21.67
N ALA A 46 -14.57 -3.78 -21.75
CA ALA A 46 -13.62 -2.74 -22.13
C ALA A 46 -12.44 -2.63 -21.14
N GLN A 47 -12.70 -2.75 -19.83
CA GLN A 47 -11.64 -2.82 -18.83
C GLN A 47 -10.77 -4.08 -18.99
N ALA A 48 -11.38 -5.24 -19.26
CA ALA A 48 -10.67 -6.50 -19.47
C ALA A 48 -9.79 -6.44 -20.71
N GLN A 49 -10.25 -5.85 -21.81
CA GLN A 49 -9.47 -5.63 -23.04
C GLN A 49 -8.28 -4.69 -22.78
N MET A 50 -8.47 -3.62 -22.00
CA MET A 50 -7.38 -2.75 -21.57
C MET A 50 -6.35 -3.45 -20.67
N LEU A 51 -6.79 -4.39 -19.82
CA LEU A 51 -5.89 -5.21 -19.02
C LEU A 51 -5.16 -6.25 -19.90
N GLN A 52 -5.86 -6.87 -20.85
CA GLN A 52 -5.27 -7.82 -21.79
C GLN A 52 -4.22 -7.18 -22.68
N SER A 53 -4.41 -5.96 -23.20
CA SER A 53 -3.37 -5.27 -23.99
C SER A 53 -2.11 -4.94 -23.16
N ARG A 54 -2.28 -4.62 -21.88
CA ARG A 54 -1.18 -4.46 -20.90
C ARG A 54 -0.49 -5.79 -20.54
N LEU A 55 -1.21 -6.91 -20.62
CA LEU A 55 -0.64 -8.25 -20.43
C LEU A 55 0.04 -8.77 -21.70
N ASN A 56 -0.49 -8.49 -22.89
CA ASN A 56 0.10 -8.90 -24.16
C ASN A 56 1.41 -8.14 -24.46
N SER A 57 1.54 -6.91 -23.95
CA SER A 57 2.85 -6.21 -23.91
C SER A 57 3.84 -6.78 -22.89
N ARG A 58 3.39 -7.66 -21.98
CA ARG A 58 4.24 -8.47 -21.07
C ARG A 58 4.53 -9.89 -21.60
N THR A 59 3.84 -10.37 -22.64
CA THR A 59 4.05 -11.72 -23.21
C THR A 59 5.10 -11.78 -24.31
N ALA A 60 5.68 -10.65 -24.74
CA ALA A 60 7.05 -10.73 -25.20
C ALA A 60 7.86 -11.25 -24.01
N PRO A 61 8.58 -12.38 -24.11
CA PRO A 61 9.36 -12.89 -23.01
C PRO A 61 10.33 -11.77 -22.63
N LYS A 62 10.04 -11.07 -21.53
CA LYS A 62 11.10 -10.42 -20.78
C LYS A 62 11.92 -11.59 -20.29
N GLN A 63 12.93 -11.94 -21.09
CA GLN A 63 14.12 -12.59 -20.56
C GLN A 63 14.37 -11.97 -19.19
N PRO A 64 14.65 -12.76 -18.14
CA PRO A 64 15.26 -12.20 -16.97
C PRO A 64 16.58 -11.59 -17.46
N MET A 65 16.53 -10.33 -17.89
CA MET A 65 17.67 -9.47 -17.83
C MET A 65 17.93 -9.39 -16.34
N ILE A 66 18.75 -10.33 -15.88
CA ILE A 66 19.69 -10.09 -14.81
C ILE A 66 20.43 -8.85 -15.30
N SER A 67 19.83 -7.71 -15.01
CA SER A 67 20.43 -6.43 -15.27
C SER A 67 21.53 -6.44 -14.24
N ASP A 68 22.75 -6.72 -14.70
CA ASP A 68 23.96 -6.66 -13.91
C ASP A 68 24.19 -5.18 -13.58
N VAL A 69 23.34 -4.69 -12.68
CA VAL A 69 23.46 -3.37 -12.10
C VAL A 69 24.37 -3.56 -10.91
N ASP A 70 25.63 -3.26 -11.10
CA ASP A 70 26.56 -3.05 -9.99
C ASP A 70 26.16 -1.76 -9.26
N PHE A 71 25.20 -1.88 -8.34
CA PHE A 71 24.68 -0.79 -7.54
C PHE A 71 25.27 -0.85 -6.13
N LYS A 72 26.17 0.09 -5.83
CA LYS A 72 26.64 0.30 -4.46
C LYS A 72 25.54 0.97 -3.64
N GLN A 73 25.24 0.41 -2.47
CA GLN A 73 24.26 0.99 -1.55
C GLN A 73 24.62 2.43 -1.17
N ILE A 74 23.59 3.25 -1.05
CA ILE A 74 23.69 4.65 -0.66
C ILE A 74 24.03 4.72 0.83
N ASP A 75 25.14 5.40 1.14
CA ASP A 75 25.68 5.53 2.50
C ASP A 75 25.94 6.98 2.93
N CYS A 76 25.82 7.94 2.02
CA CYS A 76 26.04 9.37 2.26
C CYS A 76 25.11 10.27 1.44
N LEU A 77 25.00 11.54 1.83
CA LEU A 77 24.13 12.53 1.17
C LEU A 77 24.49 12.74 -0.31
N GLN A 78 25.79 12.86 -0.62
CA GLN A 78 26.25 13.03 -1.99
C GLN A 78 25.79 11.87 -2.89
N SER A 79 25.95 10.61 -2.43
CA SER A 79 25.50 9.44 -3.19
C SER A 79 23.97 9.41 -3.38
N LEU A 80 23.21 9.90 -2.40
CA LEU A 80 21.75 10.03 -2.46
C LEU A 80 21.33 11.05 -3.53
N GLU A 81 21.96 12.22 -3.53
CA GLU A 81 21.67 13.32 -4.46
C GLU A 81 22.05 12.93 -5.89
N SER A 82 23.26 12.41 -6.10
CA SER A 82 23.69 11.90 -7.41
C SER A 82 22.79 10.78 -7.92
N PHE A 83 22.30 9.89 -7.05
CA PHE A 83 21.34 8.88 -7.46
C PHE A 83 19.99 9.49 -7.86
N ASN A 84 19.48 10.45 -7.07
CA ASN A 84 18.23 11.14 -7.38
C ASN A 84 18.31 11.92 -8.70
N GLU A 85 19.46 12.50 -9.03
CA GLU A 85 19.71 13.16 -10.31
C GLU A 85 19.76 12.18 -11.48
N LYS A 86 20.50 11.06 -11.35
CA LYS A 86 20.55 10.01 -12.39
C LYS A 86 19.17 9.46 -12.71
N LEU A 87 18.28 9.36 -11.73
CA LEU A 87 16.88 8.93 -11.93
C LEU A 87 16.01 9.92 -12.73
N LEU A 88 16.53 11.10 -13.09
CA LEU A 88 15.90 12.00 -14.05
C LEU A 88 15.94 11.39 -15.46
N ASP A 89 17.01 10.68 -15.79
CA ASP A 89 17.11 9.94 -17.05
C ASP A 89 16.12 8.78 -17.04
N LYS A 90 15.27 8.74 -18.07
CA LYS A 90 14.14 7.80 -18.13
C LYS A 90 14.63 6.37 -18.33
N GLU A 91 15.65 6.17 -19.16
CA GLU A 91 16.22 4.85 -19.44
C GLU A 91 16.87 4.27 -18.18
N TYR A 92 17.65 5.09 -17.47
CA TYR A 92 18.25 4.71 -16.19
C TYR A 92 17.17 4.43 -15.13
N GLN A 93 16.12 5.23 -15.05
CA GLN A 93 15.01 4.96 -14.13
C GLN A 93 14.31 3.64 -14.47
N ASP A 94 14.05 3.37 -15.75
CA ASP A 94 13.45 2.11 -16.21
C ASP A 94 14.35 0.91 -15.88
N LYS A 95 15.66 1.04 -16.10
CA LYS A 95 16.66 0.03 -15.73
C LYS A 95 16.66 -0.23 -14.21
N MET A 96 16.72 0.82 -13.39
CA MET A 96 16.69 0.70 -11.94
C MET A 96 15.39 0.09 -11.43
N TYR A 97 14.25 0.45 -12.02
CA TYR A 97 12.96 -0.17 -11.69
C TYR A 97 12.95 -1.67 -12.02
N GLN A 98 13.43 -2.07 -13.19
CA GLN A 98 13.48 -3.49 -13.59
C GLN A 98 14.39 -4.28 -12.66
N TRP A 99 15.59 -3.77 -12.39
CA TRP A 99 16.53 -4.37 -11.46
C TRP A 99 15.94 -4.54 -10.06
N LEU A 100 15.33 -3.48 -9.49
CA LEU A 100 14.68 -3.57 -8.18
C LEU A 100 13.56 -4.61 -8.14
N ASN A 101 12.73 -4.70 -9.18
CA ASN A 101 11.69 -5.72 -9.21
C ASN A 101 12.23 -7.15 -9.28
N ALA A 102 13.42 -7.35 -9.86
CA ALA A 102 14.07 -8.64 -9.86
C ALA A 102 14.61 -9.02 -8.46
N GLN A 103 14.96 -8.03 -7.63
CA GLN A 103 15.42 -8.24 -6.25
C GLN A 103 14.28 -8.41 -5.23
N ILE A 104 13.10 -7.85 -5.54
CA ILE A 104 11.95 -7.82 -4.63
C ILE A 104 11.13 -9.11 -4.75
N THR A 105 10.93 -9.79 -3.63
CA THR A 105 10.12 -11.02 -3.55
C THR A 105 8.71 -10.77 -3.01
N GLU A 106 8.51 -9.61 -2.38
CA GLU A 106 7.26 -9.27 -1.70
C GLU A 106 6.12 -8.89 -2.66
N VAL A 107 4.90 -9.27 -2.27
CA VAL A 107 3.67 -8.97 -3.02
C VAL A 107 3.00 -7.70 -2.49
N LYS A 108 3.07 -7.45 -1.18
CA LYS A 108 2.41 -6.30 -0.55
C LYS A 108 3.16 -5.01 -0.85
N SER A 109 2.44 -3.98 -1.28
CA SER A 109 2.98 -2.67 -1.68
C SER A 109 3.99 -2.06 -0.68
N GLU A 110 3.63 -1.97 0.61
CA GLU A 110 4.54 -1.45 1.64
C GLU A 110 5.80 -2.31 1.85
N ASN A 111 5.64 -3.63 1.77
CA ASN A 111 6.77 -4.56 1.91
C ASN A 111 7.72 -4.45 0.72
N ARG A 112 7.19 -4.33 -0.51
CA ARG A 112 7.99 -4.07 -1.72
C ARG A 112 8.84 -2.81 -1.58
N MET A 113 8.24 -1.71 -1.12
CA MET A 113 8.99 -0.48 -0.84
C MET A 113 10.01 -0.69 0.30
N THR A 114 9.71 -1.54 1.29
CA THR A 114 10.67 -1.86 2.37
C THR A 114 11.88 -2.61 1.83
N GLU A 115 11.69 -3.65 1.02
CA GLU A 115 12.79 -4.38 0.36
C GLU A 115 13.60 -3.45 -0.54
N ALA A 116 12.94 -2.54 -1.27
CA ALA A 116 13.63 -1.53 -2.06
C ALA A 116 14.53 -0.60 -1.22
N ILE A 117 14.10 -0.23 0.00
CA ILE A 117 14.98 0.51 0.92
C ILE A 117 16.21 -0.34 1.27
N ASP A 118 15.97 -1.58 1.67
CA ASP A 118 17.04 -2.45 2.18
C ASP A 118 18.05 -2.82 1.07
N VAL A 119 17.63 -2.79 -0.20
CA VAL A 119 18.51 -2.93 -1.38
C VAL A 119 19.26 -1.62 -1.66
N LEU A 120 18.59 -0.46 -1.70
CA LEU A 120 19.18 0.80 -2.15
C LEU A 120 20.05 1.49 -1.10
N PHE A 121 19.75 1.34 0.19
CA PHE A 121 20.36 2.13 1.25
C PHE A 121 21.01 1.25 2.30
N THR A 122 22.14 1.71 2.83
CA THR A 122 22.66 1.11 4.06
C THR A 122 21.73 1.41 5.23
N LYS A 123 21.57 0.44 6.15
CA LYS A 123 20.76 0.62 7.36
C LYS A 123 21.21 1.84 8.18
N ARG A 124 22.52 2.07 8.27
CA ARG A 124 23.13 3.20 8.99
C ARG A 124 22.80 4.54 8.34
N PHE A 125 22.78 4.63 7.01
CA PHE A 125 22.41 5.87 6.34
C PHE A 125 20.94 6.21 6.53
N MET A 126 20.06 5.21 6.48
CA MET A 126 18.62 5.41 6.69
C MET A 126 18.26 5.99 8.06
N THR A 127 19.10 5.84 9.10
CA THR A 127 18.85 6.48 10.41
C THR A 127 19.03 8.00 10.38
N LYS A 128 19.87 8.48 9.45
CA LYS A 128 20.16 9.91 9.20
C LYS A 128 19.09 10.60 8.35
N CYS A 129 18.20 9.83 7.72
CA CYS A 129 17.13 10.34 6.87
C CYS A 129 15.82 10.53 7.66
N SER A 130 14.98 11.46 7.21
CA SER A 130 13.58 11.59 7.60
C SER A 130 12.78 12.18 6.44
N TRP A 131 11.44 12.21 6.53
CA TRP A 131 10.64 12.81 5.46
C TRP A 131 10.90 14.31 5.31
N THR A 132 10.80 15.08 6.41
CA THR A 132 10.90 16.55 6.41
C THR A 132 12.30 17.09 6.66
N GLY A 133 13.24 16.25 7.09
CA GLY A 133 14.55 16.67 7.58
C GLY A 133 14.57 17.01 9.07
N ILE A 134 13.42 17.00 9.75
CA ILE A 134 13.34 17.31 11.18
C ILE A 134 13.47 16.02 12.00
N GLY A 135 14.45 15.97 12.89
CA GLY A 135 14.70 14.87 13.82
C GLY A 135 14.64 15.32 15.29
N ARG A 136 14.49 14.36 16.21
CA ARG A 136 14.64 14.62 17.64
C ARG A 136 16.12 14.85 17.94
N GLY A 137 16.50 16.09 18.26
CA GLY A 137 17.85 16.45 18.72
C GLY A 137 18.91 16.64 17.62
N SER A 138 18.59 16.37 16.35
CA SER A 138 19.50 16.69 15.23
C SER A 138 18.74 16.91 13.93
N GLU A 139 19.28 17.76 13.07
CA GLU A 139 18.85 17.86 11.68
C GLU A 139 19.08 16.51 10.97
N LYS A 140 18.19 16.19 10.03
CA LYS A 140 18.20 14.96 9.23
C LYS A 140 18.13 15.29 7.74
N ILE A 141 18.53 14.33 6.93
CA ILE A 141 18.39 14.43 5.47
C ILE A 141 16.91 14.30 5.09
N ALA A 142 16.38 15.29 4.38
CA ALA A 142 14.96 15.35 4.00
C ALA A 142 14.67 14.57 2.71
N MET A 143 14.02 13.40 2.84
CA MET A 143 13.62 12.55 1.72
C MET A 143 12.58 13.21 0.81
N MET A 144 11.80 14.18 1.31
CA MET A 144 10.85 14.92 0.48
C MET A 144 11.53 15.68 -0.67
N ARG A 145 12.81 16.05 -0.53
CA ARG A 145 13.59 16.72 -1.59
C ARG A 145 14.03 15.75 -2.69
N MET A 146 14.04 14.45 -2.40
CA MET A 146 14.44 13.39 -3.34
C MET A 146 13.24 12.94 -4.19
N VAL A 147 12.81 13.83 -5.08
CA VAL A 147 11.57 13.66 -5.86
C VAL A 147 11.61 12.49 -6.83
N ASN A 148 12.77 12.19 -7.43
CA ASN A 148 12.88 11.10 -8.41
C ASN A 148 12.97 9.75 -7.72
N ILE A 149 13.64 9.69 -6.56
CA ILE A 149 13.56 8.53 -5.67
C ILE A 149 12.10 8.29 -5.24
N SER A 150 11.37 9.34 -4.86
CA SER A 150 9.94 9.20 -4.52
C SER A 150 9.10 8.65 -5.67
N LYS A 151 9.35 9.09 -6.91
CA LYS A 151 8.69 8.55 -8.12
C LYS A 151 9.05 7.09 -8.35
N LEU A 152 10.30 6.70 -8.16
CA LEU A 152 10.74 5.31 -8.26
C LEU A 152 10.01 4.43 -7.22
N PHE A 153 9.94 4.87 -5.97
CA PHE A 153 9.24 4.17 -4.90
C PHE A 153 7.74 4.02 -5.18
N ARG A 154 7.10 5.06 -5.71
CA ARG A 154 5.72 5.01 -6.18
C ARG A 154 5.52 3.90 -7.21
N ARG A 155 6.44 3.77 -8.16
CA ARG A 155 6.41 2.75 -9.21
C ARG A 155 6.66 1.34 -8.66
N VAL A 156 7.65 1.19 -7.78
CA VAL A 156 8.00 -0.09 -7.14
C VAL A 156 6.88 -0.62 -6.23
N GLY A 157 6.25 0.27 -5.48
CA GLY A 157 5.14 -0.08 -4.60
C GLY A 157 3.83 -0.37 -5.35
N THR A 158 3.69 0.09 -6.60
CA THR A 158 2.48 -0.14 -7.39
C THR A 158 2.41 -1.60 -7.83
N THR A 159 1.26 -2.23 -7.56
CA THR A 159 0.96 -3.64 -7.87
C THR A 159 -0.36 -3.73 -8.63
N ALA A 160 -0.76 -4.94 -9.06
CA ALA A 160 -2.04 -5.15 -9.75
C ALA A 160 -3.24 -4.68 -8.92
N ASN A 161 -3.16 -4.80 -7.59
CA ASN A 161 -4.28 -4.53 -6.68
C ASN A 161 -4.22 -3.11 -6.06
N ILE A 162 -3.05 -2.46 -6.08
CA ILE A 162 -2.83 -1.19 -5.38
C ILE A 162 -2.00 -0.26 -6.25
N ILE A 163 -2.55 0.91 -6.55
CA ILE A 163 -1.83 2.04 -7.16
C ILE A 163 -1.31 2.93 -6.05
N VAL A 164 0.01 3.02 -5.92
CA VAL A 164 0.64 3.89 -4.92
C VAL A 164 0.65 5.32 -5.45
N ASN A 165 0.20 6.26 -4.62
CA ASN A 165 0.28 7.69 -4.92
C ASN A 165 1.37 8.39 -4.08
N GLN A 166 1.62 9.67 -4.34
CA GLN A 166 2.66 10.43 -3.64
C GLN A 166 2.44 10.48 -2.12
N ARG A 167 1.19 10.58 -1.67
CA ARG A 167 0.83 10.59 -0.25
C ARG A 167 1.19 9.26 0.42
N MET A 168 0.97 8.13 -0.24
CA MET A 168 1.35 6.81 0.27
C MET A 168 2.88 6.68 0.41
N VAL A 169 3.66 7.19 -0.55
CA VAL A 169 5.13 7.21 -0.47
C VAL A 169 5.60 8.09 0.69
N MET A 170 5.01 9.27 0.87
CA MET A 170 5.27 10.13 2.02
C MET A 170 5.03 9.38 3.34
N LEU A 171 3.84 8.78 3.52
CA LEU A 171 3.48 8.06 4.74
C LEU A 171 4.45 6.91 5.02
N PHE A 172 4.86 6.20 3.97
CA PHE A 172 5.87 5.15 4.05
C PHE A 172 7.21 5.68 4.59
N PHE A 173 7.75 6.77 4.01
CA PHE A 173 8.99 7.39 4.46
C PHE A 173 8.86 8.16 5.80
N MET A 174 7.66 8.47 6.27
CA MET A 174 7.45 8.98 7.63
C MET A 174 7.51 7.87 8.69
N LYS A 175 7.03 6.67 8.36
CA LYS A 175 6.93 5.53 9.28
C LYS A 175 8.27 4.77 9.43
N LYS A 176 9.00 4.54 8.34
CA LYS A 176 10.15 3.62 8.32
C LYS A 176 11.46 4.14 8.95
N PRO A 177 11.88 5.40 8.74
CA PRO A 177 13.10 5.93 9.37
C PRO A 177 12.97 6.04 10.89
N ARG A 178 11.76 6.19 11.45
CA ARG A 178 11.53 6.20 12.90
C ARG A 178 11.97 4.91 13.59
N ASN A 179 11.87 3.79 12.88
CA ASN A 179 12.27 2.48 13.39
C ASN A 179 13.67 2.05 12.91
N ALA A 180 14.39 2.91 12.19
CA ALA A 180 15.69 2.54 11.61
C ALA A 180 16.75 2.32 12.70
N VAL A 181 16.75 3.12 13.78
CA VAL A 181 17.70 2.99 14.91
C VAL A 181 17.51 1.65 15.63
N ARG A 182 16.28 1.32 16.04
CA ARG A 182 15.96 0.00 16.60
C ARG A 182 16.33 -1.15 15.65
N ARG A 183 16.20 -0.95 14.34
CA ARG A 183 16.59 -1.95 13.32
C ARG A 183 18.11 -2.09 13.14
N SER A 184 18.90 -1.05 13.37
CA SER A 184 20.36 -1.15 13.32
C SER A 184 20.95 -1.86 14.55
N GLU A 185 20.25 -1.84 15.68
CA GLU A 185 20.69 -2.43 16.95
C GLU A 185 20.33 -3.93 17.09
N MET A 186 19.39 -4.44 16.30
CA MET A 186 19.02 -5.87 16.32
C MET A 186 20.08 -6.73 15.61
N LYS A 187 20.79 -7.57 16.40
CA LYS A 187 21.87 -8.46 15.95
C LYS A 187 21.44 -9.65 15.07
N HIS A 188 20.14 -9.94 14.97
CA HIS A 188 19.60 -11.09 14.21
C HIS A 188 18.82 -10.64 12.97
N LEU A 189 19.02 -11.35 11.85
CA LEU A 189 18.47 -11.11 10.51
C LEU A 189 16.94 -11.27 10.45
N ARG A 190 16.18 -10.37 11.09
CA ARG A 190 14.74 -10.35 10.95
C ARG A 190 14.36 -9.47 9.74
N ARG A 191 13.80 -10.08 8.69
CA ARG A 191 13.19 -9.32 7.57
C ARG A 191 12.09 -8.42 8.12
N SER A 192 12.05 -7.16 7.68
CA SER A 192 11.08 -6.19 8.16
C SER A 192 9.75 -6.33 7.39
N THR A 193 8.81 -7.13 7.88
CA THR A 193 7.42 -7.14 7.39
C THR A 193 6.62 -6.01 8.04
N SER A 194 5.70 -5.36 7.31
CA SER A 194 4.69 -4.51 7.95
C SER A 194 3.52 -5.37 8.44
N HIS A 195 3.28 -5.34 9.76
CA HIS A 195 2.05 -5.84 10.36
C HIS A 195 1.07 -4.68 10.50
N ASN A 196 -0.13 -4.83 9.94
CA ASN A 196 -1.18 -3.82 10.03
C ASN A 196 -1.96 -4.07 11.32
N VAL A 197 -1.60 -3.40 12.41
CA VAL A 197 -2.44 -3.37 13.61
C VAL A 197 -3.44 -2.22 13.42
N PRO A 198 -4.76 -2.46 13.43
CA PRO A 198 -5.75 -1.41 13.31
C PRO A 198 -5.59 -0.41 14.47
N SER A 199 -5.13 0.80 14.17
CA SER A 199 -5.00 1.87 15.16
C SER A 199 -6.30 2.68 15.19
N HIS A 200 -7.04 2.59 16.29
CA HIS A 200 -8.31 3.31 16.51
C HIS A 200 -8.16 4.82 16.82
N LYS A 201 -6.97 5.40 16.75
CA LYS A 201 -6.77 6.84 17.02
C LYS A 201 -7.03 7.69 15.76
N PRO A 202 -7.86 8.75 15.85
CA PRO A 202 -8.10 9.65 14.72
C PRO A 202 -6.82 10.40 14.32
N PHE A 203 -6.54 10.35 13.02
CA PHE A 203 -5.26 10.70 12.39
C PHE A 203 -4.83 12.18 12.56
N ILE A 204 -5.76 13.09 12.86
CA ILE A 204 -5.49 14.52 13.05
C ILE A 204 -4.71 14.77 14.35
N ILE A 205 -4.98 14.01 15.42
CA ILE A 205 -4.30 14.17 16.71
C ILE A 205 -2.83 13.75 16.59
N ALA A 206 -2.55 12.66 15.85
CA ALA A 206 -1.18 12.22 15.61
C ALA A 206 -0.35 13.26 14.83
N LEU A 207 -0.95 14.01 13.89
CA LEU A 207 -0.27 15.08 13.15
C LEU A 207 0.08 16.29 14.04
N ALA A 208 -0.79 16.64 14.99
CA ALA A 208 -0.54 17.72 15.94
C ALA A 208 0.55 17.34 16.97
N ASP A 209 0.51 16.12 17.50
CA ASP A 209 1.52 15.58 18.43
C ASP A 209 2.88 15.34 17.74
N LEU A 210 2.90 15.25 16.41
CA LEU A 210 4.12 15.17 15.60
C LEU A 210 4.85 16.52 15.47
N CYS A 211 4.11 17.63 15.55
CA CYS A 211 4.63 18.99 15.36
C CYS A 211 4.84 19.73 16.69
N ARG A 212 4.09 19.38 17.75
CA ARG A 212 4.31 19.88 19.11
C ARG A 212 5.31 18.97 19.82
N GLY A 213 6.55 19.43 19.93
CA GLY A 213 7.56 18.80 20.77
C GLY A 213 7.26 18.96 22.26
N ASP A 214 6.20 18.33 22.77
CA ASP A 214 5.89 18.39 24.19
C ASP A 214 6.72 17.35 24.96
N GLY A 215 7.83 17.82 25.53
CA GLY A 215 8.76 17.09 26.40
C GLY A 215 8.22 16.75 27.78
N ALA A 216 6.93 16.41 27.93
CA ALA A 216 6.30 16.23 29.25
C ALA A 216 5.73 14.82 29.53
N ALA A 217 5.92 13.83 28.65
CA ALA A 217 5.33 12.49 28.82
C ALA A 217 6.34 11.33 28.93
N LEU A 218 7.61 11.60 29.26
CA LEU A 218 8.62 10.55 29.51
C LEU A 218 9.24 10.62 30.92
N ILE A 219 8.47 11.03 31.92
CA ILE A 219 8.77 10.74 33.32
C ILE A 219 7.65 9.84 33.83
N ASN A 220 7.65 8.56 33.45
CA ASN A 220 7.01 7.46 34.19
C ASN A 220 7.24 6.09 33.50
N LEU A 221 8.46 5.85 33.02
CA LEU A 221 8.89 4.48 32.69
C LEU A 221 10.38 4.29 33.02
N SER A 222 10.78 4.73 34.22
CA SER A 222 12.12 4.55 34.79
C SER A 222 12.13 4.35 36.31
N ARG A 223 10.97 4.12 36.95
CA ARG A 223 10.90 3.70 38.36
C ARG A 223 10.29 2.32 38.43
N GLY A 224 11.16 1.31 38.43
CA GLY A 224 10.77 -0.09 38.53
C GLY A 224 11.92 -1.07 38.24
N PHE A 225 13.17 -0.62 38.33
CA PHE A 225 14.36 -1.48 38.19
C PHE A 225 15.52 -0.85 38.95
N SER A 226 15.42 -0.83 40.28
CA SER A 226 16.51 -0.70 41.24
C SER A 226 15.87 -0.87 42.60
N ASP A 227 15.77 -2.11 43.04
CA ASP A 227 16.01 -2.53 44.41
C ASP A 227 16.01 -4.06 44.43
N GLU A 228 16.87 -4.63 45.27
CA GLU A 228 17.01 -6.05 45.61
C GLU A 228 18.16 -6.82 44.92
N ALA A 229 19.39 -6.52 45.37
CA ALA A 229 20.46 -7.51 45.54
C ALA A 229 21.64 -6.91 46.33
N THR A 230 21.51 -6.76 47.65
CA THR A 230 22.63 -6.77 48.60
C THR A 230 22.12 -7.02 50.02
N ALA A 231 22.15 -8.27 50.47
CA ALA A 231 22.27 -8.65 51.88
C ALA A 231 22.56 -10.16 51.98
N HIS A 232 23.81 -10.53 52.22
CA HIS A 232 24.21 -11.47 53.27
C HIS A 232 25.70 -11.80 53.17
N GLU A 233 26.48 -11.19 54.04
CA GLU A 233 27.73 -11.73 54.57
C GLU A 233 27.75 -11.32 56.05
N ASP A 234 27.65 -12.30 56.96
CA ASP A 234 28.09 -12.26 58.36
C ASP A 234 27.63 -13.55 59.07
N THR A 235 28.47 -14.58 59.06
CA THR A 235 28.95 -15.31 60.25
C THR A 235 30.06 -16.30 59.88
#